data_AF-A0A922NEP8-F1
#
_entry.id   AF-A0A922NEP8-F1
#
_cell.length_a   1.000
_cell.length_b   1.000
_cell.length_c   1.000
_cell.angle_alpha   90.00
_cell.angle_beta   90.00
_cell.angle_gamma   90.00
#
_symmetry.space_group_name_H-M   'P 1'
#
loop_
_entity.id
_entity.type
_entity.pdbx_description
1 polymer ?
#
loop_
_entity_poly.entity_id
_entity_poly.type
_entity_poly.pdbx_seq_one_letter_code
_entity_poly.pdbx_strand_id
1 'polypeptide(L)'
;MHWDNEDGGYQKHVDEFNVCTDCERHFSSLSHLYQHRLSHRNRTYRCLCCEKKFKTYGGMIIHLECGTCDNTDYIDLNKLAAQCLKWSHFIYEDCREELLYEGDTLYDEDPFYCPTCDTPLPKLSSLFQHVESSKCEETLDSPTMKHLRNLLAKGL
;
A
#
# COMPACT_ATOMS: atom_id res chain seq x y z
N MET A 1 21.76 -29.31 6.61
CA MET A 1 20.58 -30.20 6.64
C MET A 1 20.04 -30.21 5.23
N HIS A 2 20.12 -31.34 4.53
CA HIS A 2 19.55 -31.51 3.19
C HIS A 2 18.09 -31.90 3.37
N TRP A 3 17.17 -31.05 2.94
CA TRP A 3 15.75 -31.39 2.84
C TRP A 3 15.53 -31.91 1.43
N ASP A 4 15.40 -33.23 1.28
CA ASP A 4 15.08 -33.84 0.00
C ASP A 4 13.66 -33.45 -0.41
N ASN A 5 13.53 -32.85 -1.60
CA ASN A 5 12.30 -32.25 -2.13
C ASN A 5 11.22 -33.26 -2.56
N GLU A 6 11.34 -34.54 -2.21
CA GLU A 6 10.49 -35.61 -2.73
C GLU A 6 9.23 -35.90 -1.89
N ASP A 7 9.11 -35.34 -0.68
CA ASP A 7 7.97 -35.63 0.24
C ASP A 7 7.17 -34.37 0.67
N GLY A 8 7.45 -33.20 0.11
CA GLY A 8 6.76 -31.95 0.50
C GLY A 8 7.12 -31.43 1.91
N GLY A 9 8.06 -32.08 2.61
CA GLY A 9 8.51 -31.69 3.95
C GLY A 9 9.06 -30.26 4.03
N TYR A 10 9.68 -29.76 2.95
CA TYR A 10 10.13 -28.36 2.89
C TYR A 10 8.97 -27.36 2.89
N GLN A 11 7.88 -27.64 2.16
CA GLN A 11 6.70 -26.77 2.16
C GLN A 11 6.06 -26.73 3.55
N LYS A 12 5.99 -27.90 4.21
CA LYS A 12 5.52 -27.97 5.60
C LYS A 12 6.39 -27.14 6.55
N HIS A 13 7.72 -27.19 6.41
CA HIS A 13 8.64 -26.33 7.18
C HIS A 13 8.43 -24.84 6.89
N VAL A 14 8.23 -24.47 5.63
CA VAL A 14 7.93 -23.09 5.22
C VAL A 14 6.65 -22.59 5.88
N ASP A 15 5.59 -23.39 5.87
CA ASP A 15 4.28 -23.02 6.42
C ASP A 15 4.29 -23.01 7.95
N GLU A 16 4.97 -23.96 8.59
CA GLU A 16 5.05 -24.09 10.06
C GLU A 16 5.92 -23.00 10.70
N PHE A 17 7.02 -22.62 10.07
CA PHE A 17 8.00 -21.68 10.63
C PHE A 17 8.04 -20.31 9.93
N ASN A 18 7.09 -20.06 9.02
CA ASN A 18 7.01 -18.84 8.21
C ASN A 18 8.38 -18.51 7.57
N VAL A 19 8.92 -19.45 6.81
CA VAL A 19 10.26 -19.31 6.22
C VAL A 19 10.19 -18.65 4.85
N CYS A 20 11.10 -17.70 4.60
CA CYS A 20 11.26 -17.13 3.28
C CYS A 20 11.99 -18.11 2.36
N THR A 21 11.34 -18.55 1.29
CA THR A 21 11.94 -19.45 0.30
C THR A 21 13.07 -18.82 -0.51
N ASP A 22 13.18 -17.49 -0.52
CA ASP A 22 14.20 -16.77 -1.29
C ASP A 22 15.52 -16.61 -0.51
N CYS A 23 15.48 -16.63 0.84
CA CYS A 23 16.65 -16.38 1.69
C CYS A 23 16.70 -17.17 3.00
N GLU A 24 15.79 -18.13 3.18
CA GLU A 24 15.67 -19.05 4.33
C GLU A 24 15.50 -18.38 5.71
N ARG A 25 15.20 -17.08 5.72
CA ARG A 25 14.97 -16.34 6.96
C ARG A 25 13.62 -16.71 7.57
N HIS A 26 13.60 -16.89 8.89
CA HIS A 26 12.42 -17.22 9.67
C HIS A 26 11.73 -15.96 10.19
N PHE A 27 10.41 -16.03 10.30
CA PHE A 27 9.59 -14.91 10.78
C PHE A 27 8.61 -15.38 11.85
N SER A 28 8.26 -14.48 12.76
CA SER A 28 7.33 -14.76 13.85
C SER A 28 5.86 -14.86 13.40
N SER A 29 5.55 -14.41 12.18
CA SER A 29 4.19 -14.47 11.62
C SER A 29 4.20 -14.48 10.09
N LEU A 30 3.13 -15.03 9.51
CA LEU A 30 2.91 -15.02 8.07
C LEU A 30 2.89 -13.60 7.50
N SER A 31 2.29 -12.64 8.22
CA SER A 31 2.24 -11.23 7.83
C SER A 31 3.64 -10.61 7.72
N HIS A 32 4.53 -10.92 8.66
CA HIS A 32 5.93 -10.46 8.61
C HIS A 32 6.70 -11.11 7.46
N LEU A 33 6.49 -12.41 7.23
CA LEU A 33 7.08 -13.10 6.08
C LEU A 33 6.61 -12.46 4.76
N TYR A 34 5.31 -12.23 4.61
CA TYR A 34 4.74 -11.64 3.41
C TYR A 34 5.32 -10.25 3.13
N GLN A 35 5.36 -9.38 4.15
CA GLN A 35 5.97 -8.06 4.05
C GLN A 35 7.47 -8.16 3.72
N HIS A 36 8.18 -9.12 4.31
CA HIS A 36 9.58 -9.36 3.99
C HIS A 36 9.78 -9.77 2.52
N ARG A 37 8.91 -10.61 1.95
CA ARG A 37 8.99 -11.01 0.54
C ARG A 37 8.86 -9.83 -0.42
N LEU A 38 8.20 -8.74 -0.02
CA LEU A 38 8.21 -7.48 -0.79
C LEU A 38 9.62 -6.90 -0.95
N SER A 39 10.53 -7.21 -0.01
CA SER A 39 11.93 -6.79 -0.10
C SER A 39 12.73 -7.56 -1.15
N HIS A 40 12.28 -8.74 -1.58
CA HIS A 40 12.90 -9.46 -2.72
C HIS A 40 12.38 -8.99 -4.07
N ARG A 41 11.27 -8.23 -4.10
CA ARG A 41 10.73 -7.67 -5.34
C ARG A 41 11.68 -6.63 -5.93
N ASN A 42 11.73 -6.63 -7.25
CA ASN A 42 12.36 -5.55 -8.01
C ASN A 42 11.62 -4.22 -7.77
N ARG A 43 12.35 -3.11 -7.87
CA ARG A 43 11.78 -1.76 -7.79
C ARG A 43 11.06 -1.41 -9.09
N THR A 44 9.77 -1.71 -9.16
CA THR A 44 8.94 -1.54 -10.37
C THR A 44 8.18 -0.22 -10.39
N TYR A 45 7.89 0.36 -9.23
CA TYR A 45 7.07 1.56 -9.12
C TYR A 45 7.94 2.81 -9.20
N ARG A 46 7.90 3.51 -10.34
CA ARG A 46 8.53 4.83 -10.47
C ARG A 46 7.67 5.88 -9.76
N CYS A 47 8.31 6.81 -9.05
CA CYS A 47 7.65 7.99 -8.50
C CYS A 47 6.88 8.74 -9.58
N LEU A 48 5.70 9.24 -9.24
CA LEU A 48 4.88 10.03 -10.17
C LEU A 48 5.53 11.38 -10.51
N CYS A 49 6.39 11.88 -9.63
CA CYS A 49 7.00 13.20 -9.77
C CYS A 49 8.50 13.16 -10.01
N CYS A 50 9.19 12.03 -9.80
CA CYS A 50 10.64 11.95 -9.99
C CYS A 50 11.08 10.59 -10.54
N GLU A 51 12.39 10.40 -10.76
CA GLU A 51 12.91 9.16 -11.34
C GLU A 51 13.14 8.02 -10.32
N LYS A 52 12.99 8.29 -9.02
CA LYS A 52 13.18 7.29 -7.95
C LYS A 52 12.20 6.13 -8.14
N LYS A 53 12.67 4.90 -7.85
CA LYS A 53 11.86 3.68 -7.94
C LYS A 53 11.70 3.01 -6.58
N PHE A 54 10.53 2.41 -6.36
CA PHE A 54 10.10 1.77 -5.13
C PHE A 54 9.67 0.32 -5.38
N LYS A 55 9.77 -0.53 -4.35
CA LYS A 55 9.37 -1.95 -4.42
C LYS A 55 7.86 -2.14 -4.31
N THR A 56 7.16 -1.18 -3.72
CA THR A 56 5.73 -1.18 -3.45
C THR A 56 5.13 0.16 -3.82
N TYR A 57 3.84 0.18 -4.16
CA TYR A 57 3.13 1.41 -4.48
C TYR A 57 2.94 2.27 -3.23
N GLY A 58 2.58 1.68 -2.08
CA GLY A 58 2.48 2.39 -0.81
C GLY A 58 3.81 3.04 -0.39
N GLY A 59 4.95 2.40 -0.68
CA GLY A 59 6.27 2.99 -0.41
C GLY A 59 6.56 4.24 -1.25
N MET A 60 6.07 4.30 -2.48
CA MET A 60 6.14 5.50 -3.32
C MET A 60 5.21 6.61 -2.81
N ILE A 61 4.00 6.25 -2.35
CA ILE A 61 3.07 7.23 -1.78
C ILE A 61 3.63 7.87 -0.50
N ILE A 62 4.27 7.08 0.39
CA ILE A 62 4.96 7.63 1.57
C ILE A 62 6.02 8.65 1.18
N HIS A 63 6.79 8.38 0.12
CA HIS A 63 7.82 9.30 -0.34
C HIS A 63 7.25 10.67 -0.71
N LEU A 64 6.07 10.69 -1.33
CA LEU A 64 5.33 11.90 -1.69
C LEU A 64 4.69 12.56 -0.44
N GLU A 65 3.99 11.80 0.41
CA GLU A 65 3.34 12.29 1.64
C GLU A 65 4.33 12.92 2.62
N CYS A 66 5.55 12.37 2.74
CA CYS A 66 6.57 12.89 3.65
C CYS A 66 7.34 14.10 3.08
N GLY A 67 7.01 14.58 1.88
CA GLY A 67 7.73 15.70 1.25
C GLY A 67 9.19 15.40 0.91
N THR A 68 9.56 14.12 0.78
CA THR A 68 10.95 13.71 0.47
C THR A 68 11.25 13.69 -1.03
N CYS A 69 10.30 14.14 -1.84
CA CYS A 69 10.40 14.19 -3.30
C CYS A 69 10.92 15.55 -3.73
N ASP A 70 12.16 15.55 -4.22
CA ASP A 70 12.90 16.76 -4.62
C ASP A 70 12.31 17.49 -5.84
N ASN A 71 11.30 16.91 -6.50
CA ASN A 71 10.67 17.45 -7.71
C ASN A 71 9.22 17.92 -7.48
N THR A 72 8.84 18.17 -6.22
CA THR A 72 7.54 18.74 -5.86
C THR A 72 7.57 19.32 -4.45
N ASP A 73 7.13 20.57 -4.30
CA ASP A 73 7.15 21.25 -2.99
C ASP A 73 5.93 20.90 -2.12
N TYR A 74 4.80 20.53 -2.74
CA TYR A 74 3.60 20.06 -2.03
C TYR A 74 2.63 19.38 -3.02
N ILE A 75 2.28 18.11 -2.76
CA ILE A 75 1.17 17.44 -3.43
C ILE A 75 0.18 17.01 -2.38
N ASP A 76 -1.04 17.53 -2.48
CA ASP A 76 -2.14 17.03 -1.68
C ASP A 76 -2.72 15.77 -2.33
N LEU A 77 -2.08 14.63 -2.03
CA LEU A 77 -2.52 13.32 -2.49
C LEU A 77 -3.90 12.95 -1.94
N ASN A 78 -4.26 13.44 -0.76
CA ASN A 78 -5.54 13.16 -0.13
C ASN A 78 -6.66 13.91 -0.87
N LYS A 79 -6.43 15.16 -1.26
CA LYS A 79 -7.34 15.92 -2.13
C LYS A 79 -7.51 15.25 -3.49
N LEU A 80 -6.42 14.82 -4.14
CA LEU A 80 -6.51 14.06 -5.40
C LEU A 80 -7.32 12.77 -5.22
N ALA A 81 -7.14 12.07 -4.10
CA ALA A 81 -7.92 10.88 -3.77
C ALA A 81 -9.42 11.20 -3.55
N ALA A 82 -9.75 12.32 -2.90
CA ALA A 82 -11.13 12.77 -2.68
C ALA A 82 -11.86 13.24 -3.97
N GLN A 83 -11.09 13.63 -4.99
CA GLN A 83 -11.59 13.94 -6.34
C GLN A 83 -11.90 12.69 -7.17
N CYS A 84 -11.50 11.50 -6.72
CA CYS A 84 -11.73 10.24 -7.40
C CYS A 84 -13.22 9.94 -7.53
N LEU A 85 -13.70 9.54 -8.71
CA LEU A 85 -15.11 9.16 -8.90
C LEU A 85 -15.56 7.98 -8.01
N LYS A 86 -14.62 7.19 -7.50
CA LYS A 86 -14.85 6.06 -6.59
C LYS A 86 -14.51 6.39 -5.14
N TRP A 87 -14.36 7.67 -4.78
CA TRP A 87 -14.00 8.13 -3.42
C TRP A 87 -14.81 7.42 -2.34
N SER A 88 -16.12 7.25 -2.55
CA SER A 88 -17.04 6.70 -1.56
C SER A 88 -16.86 5.20 -1.29
N HIS A 89 -15.88 4.55 -1.93
CA HIS A 89 -15.50 3.17 -1.66
C HIS A 89 -14.29 3.07 -0.70
N PHE A 90 -13.61 4.19 -0.43
CA PHE A 90 -12.38 4.20 0.35
C PHE A 90 -12.15 5.48 1.15
N ILE A 91 -13.10 6.43 1.12
CA ILE A 91 -13.12 7.66 1.91
C ILE A 91 -14.50 7.78 2.56
N TYR A 92 -14.54 8.07 3.86
CA TYR A 92 -15.79 8.33 4.57
C TYR A 92 -16.43 9.65 4.08
N GLU A 93 -17.75 9.71 4.05
CA GLU A 93 -18.49 10.84 3.46
C GLU A 93 -18.24 12.16 4.19
N ASP A 94 -18.20 12.10 5.52
CA ASP A 94 -17.83 13.21 6.42
C ASP A 94 -16.42 13.73 6.16
N CYS A 95 -15.47 12.84 5.91
CA CYS A 95 -14.07 13.19 5.66
C CYS A 95 -13.85 13.81 4.28
N ARG A 96 -14.71 13.54 3.29
CA ARG A 96 -14.49 13.97 1.91
C ARG A 96 -14.52 15.48 1.74
N GLU A 97 -15.47 16.17 2.38
CA GLU A 97 -15.60 17.63 2.27
C GLU A 97 -14.37 18.32 2.84
N GLU A 98 -13.85 17.82 3.96
CA GLU A 98 -12.64 18.33 4.59
C GLU A 98 -11.40 18.12 3.70
N LEU A 99 -11.25 16.95 3.09
CA LEU A 99 -10.16 16.66 2.16
C LEU A 99 -10.19 17.51 0.88
N LEU A 100 -11.34 18.07 0.51
CA LEU A 100 -11.47 18.96 -0.65
C LEU A 100 -11.28 20.45 -0.28
N TYR A 101 -11.36 20.79 1.01
CA TYR A 101 -11.26 22.15 1.48
C TYR A 101 -9.81 22.68 1.40
N GLU A 102 -9.66 23.91 0.92
CA GLU A 102 -8.35 24.59 0.86
C GLU A 102 -8.14 25.37 2.17
N GLY A 103 -7.49 24.74 3.14
CA GLY A 103 -7.13 25.36 4.42
C GLY A 103 -6.36 24.41 5.35
N ASP A 104 -5.79 24.96 6.42
CA ASP A 104 -5.13 24.18 7.49
C ASP A 104 -6.20 23.52 8.37
N THR A 105 -6.80 22.44 7.88
CA THR A 105 -7.67 21.56 8.68
C THR A 105 -6.89 20.33 9.13
N LEU A 106 -6.72 20.19 10.44
CA LEU A 106 -6.25 18.97 11.07
C LEU A 106 -7.46 18.04 11.21
N TYR A 107 -7.53 16.98 10.41
CA TYR A 107 -8.51 15.92 10.59
C TYR A 107 -8.08 15.02 11.74
N ASP A 108 -8.96 14.80 12.73
CA ASP A 108 -8.72 13.91 13.88
C ASP A 108 -9.09 12.45 13.58
N GLU A 109 -9.77 12.19 12.45
CA GLU A 109 -10.28 10.87 12.06
C GLU A 109 -9.48 10.24 10.93
N ASP A 110 -9.52 8.89 10.84
CA ASP A 110 -8.90 8.11 9.77
C ASP A 110 -9.73 8.25 8.48
N PRO A 111 -9.31 9.07 7.50
CA PRO A 111 -10.23 9.47 6.42
C PRO A 111 -10.42 8.36 5.38
N PHE A 112 -9.57 7.32 5.41
CA PHE A 112 -9.61 6.23 4.46
C PHE A 112 -10.10 4.93 5.12
N TYR A 113 -10.68 4.06 4.30
CA TYR A 113 -10.96 2.69 4.71
C TYR A 113 -10.73 1.70 3.55
N CYS A 114 -10.52 0.44 3.89
CA CYS A 114 -10.38 -0.62 2.90
C CYS A 114 -11.75 -0.94 2.26
N PRO A 115 -11.90 -0.90 0.92
CA PRO A 115 -13.18 -1.18 0.25
C PRO A 115 -13.75 -2.59 0.45
N THR A 116 -12.93 -3.52 0.94
CA THR A 116 -13.31 -4.94 1.09
C THR A 116 -13.58 -5.32 2.54
N CYS A 117 -12.80 -4.79 3.49
CA CYS A 117 -12.89 -5.21 4.91
C CYS A 117 -13.10 -4.04 5.88
N ASP A 118 -13.41 -2.85 5.36
CA ASP A 118 -13.77 -1.64 6.09
C ASP A 118 -12.78 -1.20 7.18
N THR A 119 -11.52 -1.67 7.09
CA THR A 119 -10.48 -1.32 8.06
C THR A 119 -10.15 0.18 7.93
N PRO A 120 -10.29 0.97 9.00
CA PRO A 120 -9.92 2.39 9.01
C PRO A 120 -8.41 2.58 8.85
N LEU A 121 -8.03 3.59 8.08
CA LEU A 121 -6.66 3.85 7.67
C LEU A 121 -6.37 5.37 7.70
N PRO A 122 -5.35 5.83 8.44
CA PRO A 122 -5.08 7.26 8.65
C PRO A 122 -4.54 7.99 7.42
N LYS A 123 -3.99 7.24 6.46
CA LYS A 123 -3.22 7.78 5.34
C LYS A 123 -3.49 7.00 4.08
N LEU A 124 -3.35 7.68 2.96
CA LEU A 124 -3.44 7.05 1.65
C LEU A 124 -2.34 6.00 1.48
N SER A 125 -1.13 6.28 1.98
CA SER A 125 -0.06 5.29 2.05
C SER A 125 -0.45 4.02 2.81
N SER A 126 -1.12 4.17 3.96
CA SER A 126 -1.59 3.05 4.78
C SER A 126 -2.61 2.20 4.03
N LEU A 127 -3.53 2.82 3.27
CA LEU A 127 -4.45 2.10 2.39
C LEU A 127 -3.70 1.26 1.35
N PHE A 128 -2.73 1.85 0.65
CA PHE A 128 -1.94 1.10 -0.33
C PHE A 128 -1.11 -0.03 0.29
N GLN A 129 -0.49 0.20 1.44
CA GLN A 129 0.23 -0.84 2.19
C GLN A 129 -0.70 -1.97 2.64
N HIS A 130 -1.93 -1.64 3.05
CA HIS A 130 -2.94 -2.61 3.46
C HIS A 130 -3.31 -3.53 2.30
N VAL A 131 -3.68 -2.98 1.13
CA VAL A 131 -4.09 -3.79 -0.05
C VAL A 131 -2.92 -4.50 -0.72
N GLU A 132 -1.69 -4.05 -0.47
CA GLU A 132 -0.49 -4.78 -0.87
C GLU A 132 -0.16 -5.92 0.09
N SER A 133 -0.76 -5.95 1.30
CA SER A 133 -0.56 -6.97 2.33
C SER A 133 -1.54 -8.13 2.22
N SER A 134 -1.19 -9.30 2.78
CA SER A 134 -2.08 -10.46 2.85
C SER A 134 -3.11 -10.39 4.00
N LYS A 135 -3.50 -9.18 4.44
CA LYS A 135 -4.42 -9.00 5.58
C LYS A 135 -5.90 -9.11 5.20
N CYS A 136 -6.25 -8.89 3.94
CA CYS A 136 -7.60 -9.05 3.41
C CYS A 136 -7.56 -9.47 1.93
N GLU A 137 -8.73 -9.61 1.29
CA GLU A 137 -8.87 -10.00 -0.11
C GLU A 137 -8.75 -8.83 -1.11
N GLU A 138 -8.62 -7.60 -0.61
CA GLU A 138 -8.42 -6.42 -1.46
C GLU A 138 -7.02 -6.44 -2.10
N THR A 139 -6.93 -5.93 -3.33
CA THR A 139 -5.64 -5.90 -4.06
C THR A 139 -5.45 -4.59 -4.81
N LEU A 140 -4.21 -4.26 -5.16
CA LEU A 140 -3.90 -3.10 -6.01
C LEU A 140 -4.61 -3.11 -7.37
N ASP A 141 -4.95 -4.29 -7.88
CA ASP A 141 -5.52 -4.48 -9.21
C ASP A 141 -7.05 -4.54 -9.22
N SER A 142 -7.69 -4.44 -8.06
CA SER A 142 -9.14 -4.33 -7.98
C SER A 142 -9.63 -3.06 -8.70
N PRO A 143 -10.90 -3.04 -9.17
CA PRO A 143 -11.42 -1.91 -9.93
C PRO A 143 -11.28 -0.56 -9.20
N THR A 144 -11.57 -0.52 -7.90
CA THR A 144 -11.47 0.69 -7.07
C THR A 144 -10.02 1.16 -6.97
N MET A 145 -9.11 0.27 -6.53
CA MET A 145 -7.71 0.62 -6.31
C MET A 145 -6.99 0.98 -7.60
N LYS A 146 -7.28 0.25 -8.69
CA LYS A 146 -6.74 0.55 -10.02
C LYS A 146 -7.21 1.92 -10.54
N HIS A 147 -8.48 2.27 -10.32
CA HIS A 147 -9.00 3.58 -10.72
C HIS A 147 -8.32 4.71 -9.95
N LEU A 148 -8.19 4.58 -8.62
CA LEU A 148 -7.49 5.53 -7.78
C LEU A 148 -6.03 5.72 -8.20
N ARG A 149 -5.27 4.63 -8.41
CA ARG A 149 -3.88 4.72 -8.90
C ARG A 149 -3.76 5.48 -10.22
N ASN A 150 -4.65 5.18 -11.17
CA ASN A 150 -4.65 5.84 -12.47
C ASN A 150 -4.99 7.33 -12.37
N LEU A 151 -5.84 7.72 -11.42
CA LEU A 151 -6.14 9.12 -11.17
C LEU A 151 -4.92 9.85 -10.61
N LEU A 152 -4.29 9.29 -9.57
CA LEU A 152 -3.08 9.87 -8.97
C LEU A 152 -1.97 10.04 -10.01
N ALA A 153 -1.79 9.05 -10.90
CA ALA A 153 -0.80 9.11 -11.97
C ALA A 153 -1.14 10.09 -13.11
N LYS A 154 -2.37 10.60 -13.18
CA LYS A 154 -2.79 11.63 -14.16
C LYS A 154 -2.82 13.03 -13.57
N GLY A 155 -3.01 13.14 -12.25
CA GLY A 155 -3.04 14.40 -11.52
C GLY A 155 -1.66 14.97 -11.19
N LEU A 156 -0.60 14.24 -11.54
CA LEU A 156 0.81 14.54 -11.28
C LEU A 156 1.62 14.34 -12.56
#